data_AF-A0A6J4XL25-F1
#
_entry.id   AF-A0A6J4XL25-F1
#
_cell.length_a   1.000
_cell.length_b   1.000
_cell.length_c   1.000
_cell.angle_alpha   90.00
_cell.angle_beta   90.00
_cell.angle_gamma   90.00
#
_symmetry.space_group_name_H-M   'P 1'
#
loop_
_entity.id
_entity.type
_entity.pdbx_description
1 polymer ?
#
loop_
_entity_poly.entity_id
_entity_poly.type
_entity_poly.pdbx_seq_one_letter_code
_entity_poly.pdbx_strand_id
1 'polypeptide(L)' 'MEFDKLSRLVIGCAIEVHKYLGPGLLESTYEQLLTYMKLSGIRIGLLMNFNVKHMKSGIKRMVL' A
#
# COMPACT_ATOMS: atom_id res chain seq x y z
N MET A 1 -23.26 16.30 -9.93
CA MET A 1 -22.87 15.47 -8.77
C MET A 1 -21.96 16.30 -7.90
N GLU A 2 -22.52 16.95 -6.88
CA GLU A 2 -21.71 17.58 -5.83
C GLU A 2 -21.05 16.47 -5.01
N PHE A 3 -19.73 16.45 -4.96
CA PHE A 3 -19.05 15.61 -3.97
C PHE A 3 -19.42 16.15 -2.59
N ASP A 4 -20.14 15.33 -1.82
CA ASP A 4 -20.63 15.64 -0.48
C ASP A 4 -19.51 16.19 0.43
N LYS A 5 -19.85 17.07 1.37
CA LYS A 5 -18.91 17.65 2.35
C LYS A 5 -18.12 16.55 3.08
N LEU A 6 -18.73 15.40 3.33
CA LEU A 6 -18.10 14.22 3.90
C LEU A 6 -16.97 13.69 3.03
N SER A 7 -17.17 13.60 1.71
CA SER A 7 -16.16 13.09 0.77
C SER A 7 -14.89 13.95 0.79
N ARG A 8 -15.02 15.28 0.88
CA ARG A 8 -13.86 16.18 0.99
C ARG A 8 -13.09 15.99 2.29
N LEU A 9 -13.79 15.80 3.41
CA LEU A 9 -13.16 15.52 4.70
C LEU A 9 -12.41 14.19 4.67
N VAL A 10 -13.02 13.13 4.15
CA VAL A 10 -12.41 11.81 4.04
C VAL A 10 -11.16 11.85 3.17
N ILE A 11 -11.23 12.49 1.99
CA ILE A 11 -10.06 12.64 1.09
C ILE A 11 -8.97 13.47 1.78
N GLY A 12 -9.32 14.56 2.46
CA GLY A 12 -8.36 15.39 3.19
C GLY A 12 -7.62 14.61 4.27
N CYS A 13 -8.35 13.86 5.11
CA CYS A 13 -7.75 13.00 6.14
C CYS A 13 -6.83 11.93 5.52
N ALA A 14 -7.24 11.29 4.42
CA ALA A 14 -6.42 10.32 3.72
C ALA A 14 -5.11 10.92 3.18
N ILE A 15 -5.17 12.14 2.61
CA ILE A 15 -3.99 12.88 2.14
C ILE A 15 -3.07 13.25 3.31
N GLU A 16 -3.62 13.71 4.44
CA GLU A 16 -2.85 14.09 5.63
C GLU A 16 -2.07 12.89 6.19
N VAL A 17 -2.75 11.74 6.30
CA VAL A 17 -2.15 10.47 6.72
C VAL A 17 -1.05 10.03 5.74
N HIS A 18 -1.30 10.10 4.42
CA HIS A 18 -0.29 9.77 3.41
C HIS A 18 0.88 10.75 3.36
N LYS A 19 0.68 12.03 3.71
CA LYS A 19 1.77 13.01 3.85
C LYS A 19 2.72 12.64 4.99
N TYR A 20 2.18 12.19 6.12
CA TYR A 20 2.96 11.82 7.30
C TYR A 20 3.60 10.43 7.21
N LEU A 21 2.83 9.42 6.79
CA LEU A 21 3.30 8.03 6.70
C LEU A 21 4.09 7.76 5.40
N GLY A 22 3.98 8.66 4.43
CA GLY A 22 4.49 8.46 3.08
C GLY A 22 3.58 7.54 2.25
N PRO A 23 3.92 7.36 0.96
CA PRO A 23 3.19 6.44 0.12
C PRO A 23 3.44 5.00 0.57
N GLY A 24 2.37 4.32 0.97
CA GLY A 24 2.32 2.86 1.10
C GLY A 24 1.89 2.22 -0.22
N LEU A 25 1.97 0.89 -0.29
CA LEU A 25 1.30 0.14 -1.35
C LEU A 25 -0.19 -0.03 -1.02
N LEU A 26 -1.01 -0.19 -2.05
CA LEU A 26 -2.43 -0.51 -1.90
C LEU A 26 -2.58 -1.88 -1.25
N GLU A 27 -3.62 -2.04 -0.44
CA GLU A 27 -3.95 -3.30 0.24
C GLU A 27 -4.16 -4.44 -0.77
N SER A 28 -4.78 -4.15 -1.91
CA SER A 28 -4.95 -5.09 -3.02
C SER A 28 -3.64 -5.69 -3.56
N THR A 29 -2.53 -4.95 -3.50
CA THR A 29 -1.22 -5.45 -3.92
C THR A 29 -0.67 -6.49 -2.93
N TYR A 30 -0.95 -6.35 -1.63
CA TYR A 30 -0.59 -7.34 -0.62
C TYR A 30 -1.42 -8.61 -0.80
N GLU A 31 -2.72 -8.49 -1.03
CA GLU A 31 -3.63 -9.62 -1.24
C GLU A 31 -3.25 -10.43 -2.49
N GLN A 32 -2.90 -9.75 -3.58
CA GLN A 32 -2.41 -10.39 -4.80
C GLN A 32 -1.10 -11.15 -4.55
N LEU A 33 -0.12 -10.53 -3.89
CA LEU A 33 1.13 -11.21 -3.56
C LEU A 33 0.87 -12.44 -2.67
N LEU A 34 0.00 -12.32 -1.65
CA LEU A 34 -0.37 -13.43 -0.79
C LEU A 34 -0.96 -14.60 -1.58
N THR A 35 -1.83 -14.29 -2.53
CA THR A 35 -2.44 -15.28 -3.40
C THR A 35 -1.38 -16.01 -4.23
N TYR A 36 -0.47 -15.28 -4.87
CA TYR A 36 0.61 -15.89 -5.65
C TYR A 36 1.55 -16.72 -4.78
N MET A 37 1.91 -16.24 -3.59
CA MET A 37 2.75 -16.99 -2.65
C MET A 37 2.11 -18.32 -2.24
N LYS A 38 0.80 -18.31 -1.93
CA LYS A 38 0.06 -19.54 -1.60
C LYS A 38 -0.02 -20.51 -2.77
N LEU A 39 -0.36 -20.01 -3.97
CA LEU A 39 -0.52 -20.83 -5.16
C LEU A 39 0.82 -21.41 -5.66
N SER A 40 1.92 -20.68 -5.50
CA SER A 40 3.26 -21.12 -5.91
C SER A 40 4.02 -21.91 -4.84
N GLY A 41 3.49 -22.01 -3.62
CA GLY A 41 4.18 -22.61 -2.49
C GLY A 41 5.41 -21.83 -2.01
N ILE A 42 5.56 -20.56 -2.41
CA ILE A 42 6.71 -19.71 -2.05
C ILE A 42 6.44 -19.02 -0.71
N ARG A 43 7.27 -19.29 0.29
CA ARG A 43 7.11 -18.75 1.66
C ARG A 43 7.57 -17.31 1.87
N ILE A 44 8.38 -16.76 0.95
CA ILE A 44 8.94 -15.40 1.08
C ILE A 44 8.61 -14.58 -0.16
N GLY A 45 7.98 -13.42 0.07
CA GLY A 45 7.65 -12.46 -0.99
C GLY A 45 8.23 -11.08 -0.68
N LEU A 46 8.51 -10.31 -1.74
CA LEU A 46 8.98 -8.94 -1.64
C LEU A 46 8.03 -8.03 -2.41
N LEU A 47 7.58 -6.98 -1.74
CA LEU A 47 6.86 -5.87 -2.31
C LEU A 47 7.75 -4.64 -2.36
N MET A 48 7.70 -3.92 -3.47
CA MET A 48 8.55 -2.75 -3.72
C MET A 48 7.68 -1.57 -4.12
N ASN A 49 7.66 -0.54 -3.26
CA ASN A 49 7.14 0.77 -3.60
C ASN A 49 8.26 1.64 -4.15
N PHE A 50 8.16 2.05 -5.41
CA PHE A 50 9.13 2.96 -6.04
C PHE A 50 8.82 4.44 -5.79
N ASN A 51 7.64 4.76 -5.25
CA ASN A 51 7.23 6.14 -4.96
C ASN A 51 7.80 6.68 -3.63
N VAL A 52 8.93 6.18 -3.16
CA VAL A 52 9.53 6.59 -1.87
C VAL A 52 10.84 7.33 -2.09
N LYS A 53 11.17 8.26 -1.19
CA LYS A 53 12.42 9.03 -1.25
C LYS A 53 13.67 8.15 -1.13
N HIS A 54 13.60 7.07 -0.36
CA HIS A 54 14.69 6.11 -0.18
C HIS A 54 14.17 4.70 -0.44
N MET A 55 14.76 3.98 -1.41
CA MET A 55 14.28 2.65 -1.82
C MET A 55 14.18 1.66 -0.66
N LYS A 56 15.10 1.73 0.31
CA LYS A 56 15.06 0.89 1.51
C LYS A 56 13.74 1.00 2.28
N SER A 57 13.10 2.17 2.26
CA SER A 57 11.82 2.42 2.92
C SER A 57 10.61 1.89 2.14
N GLY A 58 10.79 1.58 0.85
CA GLY A 58 9.72 1.07 -0.02
C GLY A 58 9.69 -0.45 -0.14
N ILE A 59 10.68 -1.15 0.41
CA ILE A 59 10.74 -2.62 0.37
C ILE A 59 10.01 -3.19 1.59
N LYS A 60 9.00 -4.03 1.34
CA LYS A 60 8.36 -4.83 2.37
C LYS A 60 8.54 -6.31 2.08
N ARG A 61 9.00 -7.05 3.10
CA ARG A 61 9.07 -8.51 3.07
C ARG A 61 7.80 -9.09 3.67
N MET A 62 7.24 -10.08 3.00
CA MET A 62 6.11 -10.87 3.49
C MET A 62 6.54 -12.33 3.67
N VAL A 63 6.03 -12.95 4.74
CA VAL A 63 6.28 -14.35 5.08
C VAL A 63 4.92 -15.02 5.28
N LEU A 64 4.73 -16.18 4.64
CA LEU A 64 3.55 -17.04 4.83
C LEU A 64 3.61 -17.83 6.14
#